data_AF-A0A5K3FP70-F1
#
_entry.id   AF-A0A5K3FP70-F1
#
_cell.length_a   1.000
_cell.length_b   1.000
_cell.length_c   1.000
_cell.angle_alpha   90.00
_cell.angle_beta   90.00
_cell.angle_gamma   90.00
#
_symmetry.space_group_name_H-M   'P 1'
#
loop_
_entity.id
_entity.type
_entity.pdbx_description
1 polymer ?
#
loop_
_entity_poly.entity_id
_entity_poly.type
_entity_poly.pdbx_seq_one_letter_code
_entity_poly.pdbx_strand_id
1 'polypeptide(L)'
;MRLLVNRLLSSGKTEAVVVLDCDVGQSEFTPAGMISLTFVRKPLLGPPFSHPLEGVYKPARQCFFGGASPSVNPAFYVRCLRYVFEAFDELNGTQYPLIVNTMGWTQGLGLTLIIDQIKLSRPDMIVQIYQDGAKANSRQNLPPLTPEFMRTSKGLDYADLSNEIFCHEVVFVPSASRCGAGGFAASHDHRDLTMLGHLLSELFNAETSLPGSGPSGRGPSPLGHPTAHLLDCLPYRVPLASPQACAPQWALAVHLLQPPIGTSDASTFQIPSIYTLSSIMACLNATLVALCRVPEEVIIPPSKPEDLTLLSEALPCDCYGLALVRSVDPSTGLIYLTTGIPKDRLAMVNAILRGQVDLPHVLFTEQPLSSEALISYVSDRQQPTLPYLGPARSQGAGRTAIVTRRYYPRVMHHHSNDCTNPHGFPR
;
A
#
# COMPACT_ATOMS: atom_id res chain seq x y z
N MET A 1 -13.80 2.19 -15.34
CA MET A 1 -12.67 1.26 -15.56
C MET A 1 -13.11 -0.22 -15.67
N ARG A 2 -13.52 -0.89 -14.58
CA ARG A 2 -13.86 -2.34 -14.58
C ARG A 2 -14.74 -2.83 -15.73
N LEU A 3 -15.84 -2.10 -16.02
CA LEU A 3 -16.72 -2.44 -17.14
C LEU A 3 -15.99 -2.47 -18.49
N LEU A 4 -15.11 -1.50 -18.74
CA LEU A 4 -14.33 -1.40 -19.97
C LEU A 4 -13.30 -2.54 -20.08
N VAL A 5 -12.57 -2.81 -18.99
CA VAL A 5 -11.65 -3.96 -18.90
C VAL A 5 -12.39 -5.25 -19.25
N ASN A 6 -13.52 -5.52 -18.60
CA ASN A 6 -14.28 -6.74 -18.81
C ASN A 6 -14.84 -6.83 -20.23
N ARG A 7 -15.28 -5.72 -20.83
CA ARG A 7 -15.75 -5.68 -22.22
C ARG A 7 -14.63 -5.97 -23.22
N LEU A 8 -13.44 -5.42 -23.01
CA LEU A 8 -12.29 -5.66 -23.88
C LEU A 8 -11.83 -7.13 -23.81
N LEU A 9 -11.74 -7.70 -22.61
CA LEU A 9 -11.41 -9.11 -22.41
C LEU A 9 -12.45 -10.04 -23.07
N SER A 10 -13.74 -9.76 -22.85
CA SER A 10 -14.83 -10.58 -23.44
C SER A 10 -14.98 -10.43 -24.95
N SER A 11 -14.32 -9.45 -25.59
CA SER A 11 -14.38 -9.27 -27.04
C SER A 11 -13.65 -10.37 -27.83
N GLY A 12 -12.75 -11.10 -27.17
CA GLY A 12 -11.89 -12.11 -27.80
C GLY A 12 -10.78 -11.54 -28.69
N LYS A 13 -10.66 -10.21 -28.81
CA LYS A 13 -9.63 -9.54 -29.63
C LYS A 13 -8.29 -9.37 -28.91
N THR A 14 -8.27 -9.53 -27.59
CA THR A 14 -7.07 -9.38 -26.77
C THR A 14 -7.07 -10.40 -25.65
N GLU A 15 -5.90 -10.93 -25.30
CA GLU A 15 -5.72 -11.88 -24.18
C GLU A 15 -5.51 -11.18 -22.83
N ALA A 16 -5.22 -9.88 -22.85
CA ALA A 16 -5.03 -9.08 -21.65
C ALA A 16 -5.42 -7.62 -21.89
N VAL A 17 -5.69 -6.92 -20.80
CA VAL A 17 -5.78 -5.46 -20.76
C VAL A 17 -4.73 -5.00 -19.76
N VAL A 18 -3.90 -4.04 -20.15
CA VAL A 18 -2.94 -3.43 -19.23
C VAL A 18 -3.66 -2.29 -18.50
N VAL A 19 -3.58 -2.27 -17.19
CA VAL A 19 -4.13 -1.19 -16.37
C VAL A 19 -2.99 -0.47 -15.66
N LEU A 20 -2.85 0.81 -15.95
CA LEU A 20 -2.00 1.72 -15.19
C LEU A 20 -2.87 2.42 -14.15
N ASP A 21 -2.65 2.12 -12.89
CA ASP A 21 -3.40 2.68 -11.77
C ASP A 21 -2.60 3.78 -11.07
N CYS A 22 -3.07 5.01 -11.24
CA CYS A 22 -2.43 6.21 -10.72
C CYS A 22 -3.14 6.78 -9.48
N ASP A 23 -4.25 6.17 -9.03
CA ASP A 23 -4.93 6.61 -7.81
C ASP A 23 -4.25 6.03 -6.56
N VAL A 24 -3.40 6.85 -5.93
CA VAL A 24 -2.71 6.48 -4.67
C VAL A 24 -3.64 6.39 -3.46
N GLY A 25 -4.86 6.92 -3.55
CA GLY A 25 -5.83 6.91 -2.46
C GLY A 25 -6.78 5.72 -2.52
N GLN A 26 -7.22 5.31 -3.70
CA GLN A 26 -8.18 4.23 -3.91
C GLN A 26 -7.79 3.37 -5.12
N SER A 27 -6.64 2.73 -5.02
CA SER A 27 -6.14 1.79 -6.02
C SER A 27 -7.02 0.53 -6.13
N GLU A 28 -7.02 -0.07 -7.32
CA GLU A 28 -7.79 -1.25 -7.69
C GLU A 28 -7.08 -2.55 -7.29
N PHE A 29 -5.78 -2.69 -7.59
CA PHE A 29 -5.03 -3.96 -7.45
C PHE A 29 -4.04 -3.98 -6.28
N THR A 30 -3.62 -2.81 -5.83
CA THR A 30 -2.62 -2.62 -4.78
C THR A 30 -3.24 -1.91 -3.58
N PRO A 31 -2.59 -1.91 -2.40
CA PRO A 31 -2.97 -1.03 -1.30
C PRO A 31 -2.76 0.45 -1.62
N ALA A 32 -3.38 1.32 -0.81
CA ALA A 32 -3.16 2.77 -0.88
C ALA A 32 -1.68 3.14 -0.70
N GLY A 33 -1.25 4.22 -1.36
CA GLY A 33 0.12 4.68 -1.40
C GLY A 33 0.98 3.99 -2.47
N MET A 34 0.39 3.15 -3.32
CA MET A 34 1.05 2.47 -4.43
C MET A 34 0.62 3.08 -5.77
N ILE A 35 1.51 3.00 -6.76
CA ILE A 35 1.21 3.24 -8.18
C ILE A 35 1.68 1.99 -8.92
N SER A 36 0.87 1.47 -9.85
CA SER A 36 1.15 0.17 -10.45
C SER A 36 0.68 0.03 -11.90
N LEU A 37 1.37 -0.83 -12.65
CA LEU A 37 0.97 -1.32 -13.96
C LEU A 37 0.68 -2.81 -13.85
N THR A 38 -0.54 -3.22 -14.16
CA THR A 38 -1.03 -4.58 -13.95
C THR A 38 -1.59 -5.17 -15.23
N PHE A 39 -1.21 -6.41 -15.54
CA PHE A 39 -1.82 -7.18 -16.62
C PHE A 39 -3.08 -7.88 -16.12
N VAL A 40 -4.23 -7.48 -16.66
CA VAL A 40 -5.51 -8.09 -16.33
C VAL A 40 -5.88 -9.10 -17.40
N ARG A 41 -5.90 -10.38 -17.03
CA ARG A 41 -6.24 -11.50 -17.92
C ARG A 41 -7.57 -12.18 -17.57
N LYS A 42 -8.15 -11.83 -16.43
CA LYS A 42 -9.44 -12.35 -15.96
C LYS A 42 -10.42 -11.19 -15.72
N PRO A 43 -11.73 -11.40 -15.90
CA PRO A 43 -12.72 -10.38 -15.61
C PRO A 43 -12.68 -9.92 -14.14
N LEU A 44 -12.76 -8.61 -13.93
CA LEU A 44 -12.84 -7.97 -12.63
C LEU A 44 -14.27 -8.05 -12.09
N LEU A 45 -14.55 -9.09 -11.30
CA LEU A 45 -15.90 -9.42 -10.78
C LEU A 45 -16.07 -9.16 -9.28
N GLY A 46 -15.16 -8.41 -8.67
CA GLY A 46 -15.16 -8.07 -7.25
C GLY A 46 -14.87 -6.59 -7.00
N PRO A 47 -14.95 -6.14 -5.74
CA PRO A 47 -14.42 -4.85 -5.30
C PRO A 47 -12.88 -4.89 -5.19
N PRO A 48 -12.20 -3.73 -5.14
CA PRO A 48 -10.73 -3.65 -5.06
C PRO A 48 -10.10 -4.56 -4.00
N PHE A 49 -10.66 -4.59 -2.79
CA PHE A 49 -10.12 -5.38 -1.67
C PHE A 49 -10.17 -6.90 -1.87
N SER A 50 -10.94 -7.42 -2.84
CA SER A 50 -10.96 -8.86 -3.14
C SER A 50 -9.90 -9.27 -4.16
N HIS A 51 -9.38 -8.33 -4.96
CA HIS A 51 -8.42 -8.65 -6.02
C HIS A 51 -7.08 -9.18 -5.50
N PRO A 52 -6.49 -8.65 -4.40
CA PRO A 52 -5.29 -9.25 -3.81
C PRO A 52 -5.49 -10.70 -3.36
N LEU A 53 -6.69 -11.04 -2.85
CA LEU A 53 -7.01 -12.38 -2.34
C LEU A 53 -7.03 -13.45 -3.43
N GLU A 54 -7.35 -13.07 -4.67
CA GLU A 54 -7.34 -14.01 -5.80
C GLU A 54 -5.92 -14.37 -6.25
N GLY A 55 -4.92 -13.52 -5.96
CA GLY A 55 -3.53 -13.73 -6.35
C GLY A 55 -3.26 -13.70 -7.86
N VAL A 56 -4.28 -13.38 -8.68
CA VAL A 56 -4.22 -13.38 -10.15
C VAL A 56 -3.72 -12.05 -10.70
N TYR A 57 -4.06 -10.94 -10.06
CA TYR A 57 -3.79 -9.58 -10.57
C TYR A 57 -2.49 -9.03 -9.97
N LYS A 58 -1.35 -9.61 -10.36
CA LYS A 58 -0.04 -9.15 -9.90
C LYS A 58 0.49 -8.01 -10.78
N PRO A 59 0.91 -6.88 -10.20
CA PRO A 59 1.57 -5.81 -10.96
C PRO A 59 2.84 -6.30 -11.66
N ALA A 60 3.04 -5.87 -12.90
CA ALA A 60 4.30 -6.06 -13.63
C ALA A 60 5.37 -5.06 -13.18
N ARG A 61 4.96 -3.81 -12.88
CA ARG A 61 5.79 -2.81 -12.20
C ARG A 61 4.93 -2.08 -11.19
N GLN A 62 5.50 -1.82 -10.01
CA GLN A 62 4.86 -1.02 -8.98
C GLN A 62 5.91 -0.27 -8.16
N CYS A 63 5.58 0.92 -7.70
CA CYS A 63 6.42 1.69 -6.79
C CYS A 63 5.60 2.22 -5.61
N PHE A 64 6.27 2.46 -4.49
CA PHE A 64 5.65 3.00 -3.30
C PHE A 64 5.77 4.54 -3.29
N PHE A 65 4.65 5.21 -3.51
CA PHE A 65 4.54 6.67 -3.34
C PHE A 65 4.46 7.05 -1.85
N GLY A 66 3.86 6.18 -1.03
CA GLY A 66 3.86 6.32 0.43
C GLY A 66 2.93 7.40 0.97
N GLY A 67 1.82 7.70 0.28
CA GLY A 67 0.77 8.58 0.81
C GLY A 67 -0.55 8.38 0.07
N ALA A 68 -1.67 8.65 0.73
CA ALA A 68 -3.00 8.48 0.13
C ALA A 68 -3.47 9.68 -0.71
N SER A 69 -2.64 10.72 -0.86
CA SER A 69 -2.94 11.90 -1.68
C SER A 69 -1.70 12.35 -2.44
N PRO A 70 -1.80 12.64 -3.75
CA PRO A 70 -0.66 13.12 -4.52
C PRO A 70 -0.16 14.49 -4.04
N SER A 71 -0.98 15.25 -3.31
CA SER A 71 -0.58 16.54 -2.72
C SER A 71 0.55 16.44 -1.70
N VAL A 72 0.83 15.24 -1.19
CA VAL A 72 1.88 15.05 -0.19
C VAL A 72 3.28 15.29 -0.78
N ASN A 73 3.51 14.88 -2.03
CA ASN A 73 4.72 15.22 -2.77
C ASN A 73 4.43 15.15 -4.29
N PRO A 74 3.92 16.24 -4.90
CA PRO A 74 3.44 16.23 -6.27
C PRO A 74 4.55 15.93 -7.30
N ALA A 75 5.76 16.44 -7.07
CA ALA A 75 6.90 16.18 -7.93
C ALA A 75 7.29 14.69 -7.89
N PHE A 76 7.36 14.10 -6.69
CA PHE A 76 7.62 12.66 -6.56
C PHE A 76 6.51 11.80 -7.16
N TYR A 77 5.24 12.20 -7.01
CA TYR A 77 4.12 11.52 -7.65
C TYR A 77 4.30 11.46 -9.18
N VAL A 78 4.62 12.58 -9.84
CA VAL A 78 4.89 12.59 -11.30
C VAL A 78 6.09 11.71 -11.68
N ARG A 79 7.16 11.69 -10.85
CA ARG A 79 8.28 10.76 -11.07
C ARG A 79 7.84 9.30 -10.97
N CYS A 80 6.98 8.94 -10.01
CA CYS A 80 6.41 7.61 -9.88
C CYS A 80 5.52 7.23 -11.07
N LEU A 81 4.71 8.16 -11.58
CA LEU A 81 3.93 7.94 -12.80
C LEU A 81 4.83 7.58 -13.98
N ARG A 82 5.90 8.34 -14.19
CA ARG A 82 6.88 8.09 -15.26
C ARG A 82 7.51 6.71 -15.12
N TYR A 83 8.00 6.38 -13.92
CA TYR A 83 8.66 5.10 -13.63
C TYR A 83 7.78 3.88 -13.97
N VAL A 84 6.51 3.93 -13.60
CA VAL A 84 5.57 2.84 -13.87
C VAL A 84 5.12 2.83 -15.34
N PHE A 85 4.99 4.01 -15.97
CA PHE A 85 4.68 4.14 -17.39
C PHE A 85 5.82 3.63 -18.29
N GLU A 86 7.08 3.82 -17.92
CA GLU A 86 8.24 3.27 -18.65
C GLU A 86 8.15 1.75 -18.81
N ALA A 87 7.53 1.04 -17.86
CA ALA A 87 7.30 -0.40 -17.99
C ALA A 87 6.33 -0.72 -19.13
N PHE A 88 5.41 0.18 -19.47
CA PHE A 88 4.55 0.03 -20.64
C PHE A 88 5.35 0.28 -21.93
N ASP A 89 6.16 1.33 -21.97
CA ASP A 89 6.98 1.65 -23.14
C ASP A 89 8.01 0.54 -23.46
N GLU A 90 8.55 -0.11 -22.43
CA GLU A 90 9.43 -1.28 -22.57
C GLU A 90 8.73 -2.48 -23.23
N LEU A 91 7.39 -2.55 -23.19
CA LEU A 91 6.58 -3.57 -23.87
C LEU A 91 6.37 -3.26 -25.37
N ASN A 92 7.10 -2.29 -25.94
CA ASN A 92 7.04 -1.90 -27.35
C ASN A 92 6.77 -3.10 -28.29
N GLY A 93 5.58 -3.08 -28.93
CA GLY A 93 5.12 -4.14 -29.84
C GLY A 93 4.03 -5.07 -29.29
N THR A 94 3.62 -4.94 -28.02
CA THR A 94 2.44 -5.66 -27.52
C THR A 94 1.13 -5.10 -28.11
N GLN A 95 0.17 -5.97 -28.41
CA GLN A 95 -1.17 -5.59 -28.92
C GLN A 95 -2.18 -5.32 -27.79
N TYR A 96 -1.72 -5.14 -26.54
CA TYR A 96 -2.61 -5.03 -25.40
C TYR A 96 -3.11 -3.60 -25.23
N PRO A 97 -4.44 -3.37 -25.12
CA PRO A 97 -4.96 -2.04 -24.82
C PRO A 97 -4.54 -1.61 -23.41
N LEU A 98 -4.10 -0.35 -23.29
CA LEU A 98 -3.79 0.30 -22.02
C LEU A 98 -5.01 1.09 -21.52
N ILE A 99 -5.37 0.89 -20.26
CA ILE A 99 -6.32 1.74 -19.54
C ILE A 99 -5.58 2.46 -18.43
N VAL A 100 -5.61 3.78 -18.45
CA VAL A 100 -5.03 4.64 -17.43
C VAL A 100 -6.14 5.10 -16.48
N ASN A 101 -6.06 4.69 -15.22
CA ASN A 101 -6.92 5.16 -14.14
C ASN A 101 -6.26 6.37 -13.45
N THR A 102 -6.88 7.53 -13.54
CA THR A 102 -6.39 8.77 -12.89
C THR A 102 -6.92 8.91 -11.46
N MET A 103 -6.28 9.75 -10.66
CA MET A 103 -6.83 10.18 -9.37
C MET A 103 -8.10 11.04 -9.52
N GLY A 104 -8.91 11.10 -8.46
CA GLY A 104 -10.21 11.80 -8.47
C GLY A 104 -10.18 13.33 -8.29
N TRP A 105 -9.03 13.99 -8.32
CA TRP A 105 -8.94 15.44 -8.10
C TRP A 105 -9.12 16.22 -9.41
N THR A 106 -10.18 17.03 -9.49
CA THR A 106 -10.58 17.69 -10.73
C THR A 106 -10.22 19.17 -10.82
N GLN A 107 -9.60 19.73 -9.77
CA GLN A 107 -9.31 21.17 -9.66
C GLN A 107 -7.91 21.44 -9.09
N GLY A 108 -7.42 22.66 -9.32
CA GLY A 108 -6.16 23.15 -8.76
C GLY A 108 -5.00 22.22 -9.12
N LEU A 109 -4.22 21.82 -8.11
CA LEU A 109 -3.12 20.87 -8.25
C LEU A 109 -3.53 19.56 -8.94
N GLY A 110 -4.74 19.05 -8.68
CA GLY A 110 -5.22 17.82 -9.31
C GLY A 110 -5.32 17.94 -10.83
N LEU A 111 -5.86 19.06 -11.32
CA LEU A 111 -5.95 19.33 -12.75
C LEU A 111 -4.55 19.44 -13.38
N THR A 112 -3.61 20.13 -12.73
CA THR A 112 -2.21 20.22 -13.17
C THR A 112 -1.57 18.83 -13.30
N LEU A 113 -1.75 17.97 -12.29
CA LEU A 113 -1.23 16.61 -12.31
C LEU A 113 -1.87 15.73 -13.40
N ILE A 114 -3.18 15.89 -13.66
CA ILE A 114 -3.86 15.22 -14.78
C ILE A 114 -3.26 15.67 -16.12
N ILE A 115 -2.97 16.96 -16.27
CA ILE A 115 -2.35 17.50 -17.49
C ILE A 115 -0.98 16.86 -17.72
N ASP A 116 -0.14 16.78 -16.70
CA ASP A 116 1.18 16.11 -16.82
C ASP A 116 1.05 14.62 -17.09
N GLN A 117 0.04 13.96 -16.52
CA GLN A 117 -0.23 12.55 -16.78
C GLN A 117 -0.69 12.32 -18.24
N ILE A 118 -1.50 13.21 -18.82
CA ILE A 118 -1.88 13.16 -20.23
C ILE A 118 -0.68 13.41 -21.13
N LYS A 119 0.18 14.39 -20.78
CA LYS A 119 1.43 14.65 -21.48
C LYS A 119 2.34 13.43 -21.48
N LEU A 120 2.47 12.76 -20.33
CA LEU A 120 3.28 11.56 -20.15
C LEU A 120 2.72 10.38 -20.95
N SER A 121 1.43 10.08 -20.80
CA SER A 121 0.82 8.87 -21.35
C SER A 121 0.39 8.99 -22.81
N ARG A 122 0.26 10.22 -23.34
CA ARG A 122 -0.14 10.52 -24.73
C ARG A 122 -1.30 9.63 -25.22
N PRO A 123 -2.44 9.60 -24.52
CA PRO A 123 -3.51 8.65 -24.81
C PRO A 123 -4.11 8.87 -26.20
N ASP A 124 -4.69 7.83 -26.80
CA ASP A 124 -5.51 7.99 -28.02
C ASP A 124 -6.90 8.55 -27.71
N MET A 125 -7.41 8.27 -26.51
CA MET A 125 -8.76 8.65 -26.07
C MET A 125 -8.76 9.02 -24.59
N ILE A 126 -9.45 10.11 -24.25
CA ILE A 126 -9.76 10.54 -22.90
C ILE A 126 -11.25 10.37 -22.66
N VAL A 127 -11.61 9.53 -21.70
CA VAL A 127 -13.00 9.36 -21.26
C VAL A 127 -13.26 10.23 -20.03
N GLN A 128 -13.95 11.36 -20.20
CA GLN A 128 -14.29 12.26 -19.11
C GLN A 128 -15.67 11.95 -18.54
N ILE A 129 -15.68 11.44 -17.29
CA ILE A 129 -16.93 11.22 -16.55
C ILE A 129 -17.33 12.51 -15.85
N TYR A 130 -18.54 13.01 -16.10
CA TYR A 130 -19.01 14.29 -15.57
C TYR A 130 -20.36 14.16 -14.83
N GLN A 131 -20.60 15.03 -13.85
CA GLN A 131 -21.91 15.14 -13.21
C GLN A 131 -22.86 15.95 -14.10
N ASP A 132 -24.07 15.44 -14.29
CA ASP A 132 -25.15 16.07 -15.06
C ASP A 132 -26.42 16.23 -14.20
N GLY A 133 -27.27 17.17 -14.57
CA GLY A 133 -28.57 17.44 -13.94
C GLY A 133 -28.59 18.54 -12.87
N ALA A 134 -29.79 18.87 -12.39
CA ALA A 134 -30.05 20.05 -11.54
C ALA A 134 -29.34 20.05 -10.17
N LYS A 135 -28.86 18.89 -9.70
CA LYS A 135 -28.10 18.75 -8.44
C LYS A 135 -26.59 18.60 -8.67
N ALA A 136 -26.12 18.66 -9.91
CA ALA A 136 -24.71 18.54 -10.23
C ALA A 136 -23.93 19.75 -9.70
N ASN A 137 -22.79 19.50 -9.07
CA ASN A 137 -21.86 20.56 -8.76
C ASN A 137 -20.92 20.72 -9.95
N SER A 138 -21.29 21.58 -10.90
CA SER A 138 -20.50 21.80 -12.12
C SER A 138 -19.04 22.18 -11.85
N ARG A 139 -18.75 22.77 -10.68
CA ARG A 139 -17.37 23.07 -10.25
C ARG A 139 -16.54 21.81 -10.03
N GLN A 140 -17.15 20.68 -9.65
CA GLN A 140 -16.43 19.41 -9.48
C GLN A 140 -16.13 18.71 -10.80
N ASN A 141 -16.72 19.15 -11.92
CA ASN A 141 -16.38 18.60 -13.22
C ASN A 141 -15.03 19.16 -13.70
N LEU A 142 -14.26 18.31 -14.38
CA LEU A 142 -13.09 18.75 -15.13
C LEU A 142 -13.51 19.71 -16.26
N PRO A 143 -12.66 20.67 -16.64
CA PRO A 143 -12.80 21.32 -17.93
C PRO A 143 -12.72 20.27 -19.05
N PRO A 144 -13.30 20.53 -20.23
CA PRO A 144 -13.07 19.72 -21.42
C PRO A 144 -11.57 19.60 -21.70
N LEU A 145 -11.00 18.42 -21.56
CA LEU A 145 -9.57 18.15 -21.73
C LEU A 145 -9.22 18.02 -23.21
N THR A 146 -9.67 18.96 -24.05
CA THR A 146 -9.42 18.93 -25.50
C THR A 146 -7.96 19.28 -25.81
N PRO A 147 -7.44 18.89 -26.99
CA PRO A 147 -6.11 19.32 -27.43
C PRO A 147 -5.87 20.85 -27.35
N GLU A 148 -6.89 21.67 -27.57
CA GLU A 148 -6.84 23.14 -27.45
C GLU A 148 -6.68 23.57 -25.99
N PHE A 149 -7.45 22.96 -25.09
CA PHE A 149 -7.33 23.21 -23.66
C PHE A 149 -5.94 22.82 -23.15
N MET A 150 -5.44 21.66 -23.56
CA MET A 150 -4.13 21.16 -23.16
C MET A 150 -2.98 22.11 -23.56
N ARG A 151 -3.02 22.66 -24.79
CA ARG A 151 -2.01 23.61 -25.30
C ARG A 151 -2.00 24.97 -24.60
N THR A 152 -3.13 25.38 -24.04
CA THR A 152 -3.25 26.66 -23.29
C THR A 152 -3.07 26.47 -21.78
N SER A 153 -3.03 25.23 -21.32
CA SER A 153 -2.82 24.86 -19.93
C SER A 153 -1.34 24.90 -19.55
N LYS A 154 -1.08 24.87 -18.24
CA LYS A 154 0.27 24.78 -17.67
C LYS A 154 0.40 23.49 -16.87
N GLY A 155 1.48 22.75 -17.13
CA GLY A 155 1.86 21.59 -16.33
C GLY A 155 2.44 21.99 -14.97
N LEU A 156 2.93 21.01 -14.22
CA LEU A 156 3.70 21.24 -13.00
C LEU A 156 4.92 22.12 -13.32
N ASP A 157 5.34 22.92 -12.34
CA ASP A 157 6.42 23.90 -12.48
C ASP A 157 6.20 24.94 -13.60
N TYR A 158 4.93 25.19 -13.95
CA TYR A 158 4.53 26.12 -15.01
C TYR A 158 5.09 25.77 -16.40
N ALA A 159 5.33 24.48 -16.67
CA ALA A 159 5.77 24.00 -17.97
C ALA A 159 4.83 24.48 -19.09
N ASP A 160 5.41 25.09 -20.14
CA ASP A 160 4.68 25.52 -21.33
C ASP A 160 4.38 24.31 -22.23
N LEU A 161 3.12 24.17 -22.61
CA LEU A 161 2.59 23.08 -23.43
C LEU A 161 2.14 23.55 -24.82
N SER A 162 2.38 24.81 -25.16
CA SER A 162 1.94 25.41 -26.43
C SER A 162 2.47 24.69 -27.67
N ASN A 163 3.69 24.14 -27.59
CA ASN A 163 4.37 23.39 -28.65
C ASN A 163 4.13 21.87 -28.60
N GLU A 164 3.41 21.38 -27.60
CA GLU A 164 3.13 19.95 -27.45
C GLU A 164 2.00 19.52 -28.40
N ILE A 165 2.16 18.33 -29.00
CA ILE A 165 1.17 17.75 -29.90
C ILE A 165 0.25 16.83 -29.10
N PHE A 166 -1.05 17.11 -29.12
CA PHE A 166 -2.10 16.29 -28.52
C PHE A 166 -3.08 15.84 -29.62
N CYS A 167 -3.24 14.52 -29.80
CA CYS A 167 -4.07 13.94 -30.87
C CYS A 167 -5.26 13.12 -30.32
N HIS A 168 -5.51 13.19 -29.01
CA HIS A 168 -6.51 12.36 -28.36
C HIS A 168 -7.94 12.82 -28.66
N GLU A 169 -8.85 11.86 -28.76
CA GLU A 169 -10.29 12.12 -28.76
C GLU A 169 -10.79 12.31 -27.33
N VAL A 170 -11.75 13.21 -27.11
CA VAL A 170 -12.41 13.37 -25.81
C VAL A 170 -13.85 12.86 -25.87
N VAL A 171 -14.14 11.85 -25.06
CA VAL A 171 -15.47 11.24 -24.93
C VAL A 171 -16.07 11.62 -23.57
N PHE A 172 -17.22 12.30 -23.59
CA PHE A 172 -17.94 12.69 -22.39
C PHE A 172 -18.96 11.62 -21.99
N VAL A 173 -18.92 11.18 -20.74
CA VAL A 173 -19.85 10.17 -20.20
C VAL A 173 -20.54 10.71 -18.95
N PRO A 174 -21.88 10.78 -18.92
CA PRO A 174 -22.59 11.22 -17.71
C PRO A 174 -22.38 10.21 -16.57
N SER A 175 -22.13 10.71 -15.37
CA SER A 175 -21.93 9.91 -14.18
C SER A 175 -23.19 9.15 -13.81
N ALA A 176 -23.07 7.84 -13.61
CA ALA A 176 -24.15 7.01 -13.06
C ALA A 176 -24.30 7.16 -11.53
N SER A 177 -23.44 7.95 -10.89
CA SER A 177 -23.51 8.19 -9.44
C SER A 177 -24.77 8.98 -9.10
N ARG A 178 -25.64 8.37 -8.29
CA ARG A 178 -26.78 9.08 -7.69
C ARG A 178 -26.22 9.91 -6.53
N CYS A 179 -25.90 11.18 -6.78
CA CYS A 179 -25.34 12.09 -5.78
C CYS A 179 -26.11 12.02 -4.44
N GLY A 180 -25.46 11.49 -3.40
CA GLY A 180 -25.95 11.38 -2.03
C GLY A 180 -24.91 10.71 -1.11
N ALA A 181 -24.90 11.05 0.17
CA ALA A 181 -24.03 10.47 1.20
C ALA A 181 -24.45 9.04 1.60
N GLY A 182 -24.66 8.17 0.61
CA GLY A 182 -25.30 6.86 0.76
C GLY A 182 -24.42 5.67 0.42
N GLY A 183 -23.09 5.82 0.41
CA GLY A 183 -22.18 4.67 0.40
C GLY A 183 -22.18 4.00 1.78
N PHE A 184 -22.23 2.68 1.84
CA PHE A 184 -22.13 1.92 3.10
C PHE A 184 -20.76 2.09 3.80
N ALA A 185 -19.75 2.61 3.11
CA ALA A 185 -18.38 2.75 3.58
C ALA A 185 -17.73 4.04 3.05
N ALA A 186 -16.95 4.71 3.88
CA ALA A 186 -16.19 5.90 3.51
C ALA A 186 -14.87 5.51 2.80
N SER A 187 -14.19 6.50 2.23
CA SER A 187 -12.95 6.26 1.48
C SER A 187 -11.85 5.62 2.32
N HIS A 188 -11.80 5.89 3.63
CA HIS A 188 -10.84 5.27 4.55
C HIS A 188 -11.17 3.80 4.82
N ASP A 189 -12.45 3.44 4.97
CA ASP A 189 -12.87 2.04 5.14
C ASP A 189 -12.43 1.18 3.94
N HIS A 190 -12.54 1.73 2.72
CA HIS A 190 -12.06 1.05 1.52
C HIS A 190 -10.55 0.84 1.52
N ARG A 191 -9.76 1.83 1.99
CA ARG A 191 -8.30 1.69 2.11
C ARG A 191 -7.93 0.62 3.12
N ASP A 192 -8.58 0.63 4.28
CA ASP A 192 -8.35 -0.35 5.34
C ASP A 192 -8.66 -1.76 4.86
N LEU A 193 -9.80 -1.96 4.18
CA LEU A 193 -10.18 -3.25 3.61
C LEU A 193 -9.19 -3.73 2.56
N THR A 194 -8.74 -2.88 1.64
CA THR A 194 -7.77 -3.26 0.61
C THR A 194 -6.41 -3.58 1.24
N MET A 195 -5.97 -2.82 2.24
CA MET A 195 -4.74 -3.10 2.97
C MET A 195 -4.81 -4.44 3.71
N LEU A 196 -5.91 -4.73 4.40
CA LEU A 196 -6.13 -6.02 5.05
C LEU A 196 -6.14 -7.16 4.03
N GLY A 197 -6.88 -7.00 2.92
CA GLY A 197 -6.91 -7.99 1.84
C GLY A 197 -5.51 -8.30 1.31
N HIS A 198 -4.70 -7.27 1.08
CA HIS A 198 -3.32 -7.43 0.65
C HIS A 198 -2.46 -8.17 1.69
N LEU A 199 -2.41 -7.69 2.93
CA LEU A 199 -1.60 -8.30 3.99
C LEU A 199 -1.96 -9.77 4.20
N LEU A 200 -3.25 -10.12 4.22
CA LEU A 200 -3.69 -11.50 4.43
C LEU A 200 -3.42 -12.40 3.24
N SER A 201 -3.54 -11.87 2.01
CA SER A 201 -3.22 -12.63 0.80
C SER A 201 -1.75 -13.04 0.76
N GLU A 202 -0.85 -12.13 1.13
CA GLU A 202 0.58 -12.42 1.13
C GLU A 202 0.94 -13.37 2.27
N LEU A 203 0.39 -13.16 3.47
CA LEU A 203 0.71 -13.94 4.66
C LEU A 203 0.10 -15.35 4.65
N PHE A 204 -0.68 -15.71 3.63
CA PHE A 204 -1.35 -17.01 3.56
C PHE A 204 -0.39 -18.20 3.78
N ASN A 205 0.82 -18.12 3.22
CA ASN A 205 1.86 -19.15 3.31
C ASN A 205 3.00 -18.80 4.27
N ALA A 206 2.87 -17.74 5.08
CA ALA A 206 3.92 -17.37 6.02
C ALA A 206 4.11 -18.45 7.10
N GLU A 207 5.35 -18.62 7.57
CA GLU A 207 5.67 -19.52 8.68
C GLU A 207 4.98 -19.01 9.96
N THR A 208 4.37 -19.90 10.73
CA THR A 208 3.62 -19.54 11.94
C THR A 208 4.06 -20.36 13.15
N SER A 209 3.91 -19.81 14.35
CA SER A 209 4.19 -20.52 15.61
C SER A 209 3.15 -21.59 15.99
N LEU A 210 1.97 -21.57 15.37
CA LEU A 210 0.90 -22.53 15.64
C LEU A 210 1.17 -23.92 15.00
N PRO A 211 0.98 -25.03 15.73
CA PRO A 211 1.15 -26.37 15.18
C PRO A 211 0.02 -26.69 14.20
N GLY A 212 0.36 -27.14 12.99
CA GLY A 212 -0.61 -27.55 11.97
C GLY A 212 -1.16 -26.41 11.09
N SER A 213 -0.70 -25.18 11.23
CA SER A 213 -1.17 -24.04 10.41
C SER A 213 -0.29 -23.70 9.21
N GLY A 214 0.59 -24.63 8.81
CA GLY A 214 1.30 -24.57 7.52
C GLY A 214 0.33 -24.76 6.33
N PRO A 215 0.83 -24.64 5.09
CA PRO A 215 0.01 -24.71 3.86
C PRO A 215 -0.88 -25.96 3.77
N SER A 216 -0.50 -27.03 4.47
CA SER A 216 -1.16 -28.34 4.47
C SER A 216 -2.17 -28.58 5.59
N GLY A 217 -2.30 -27.70 6.60
CA GLY A 217 -3.13 -28.02 7.79
C GLY A 217 -4.24 -27.01 8.15
N ARG A 218 -4.44 -25.94 7.37
CA ARG A 218 -5.52 -24.95 7.60
C ARG A 218 -6.92 -25.34 7.10
N GLY A 219 -7.11 -26.55 6.58
CA GLY A 219 -8.39 -26.93 5.97
C GLY A 219 -8.77 -26.01 4.79
N PRO A 220 -10.04 -26.00 4.35
CA PRO A 220 -10.47 -25.32 3.12
C PRO A 220 -10.72 -23.81 3.27
N SER A 221 -10.63 -23.23 4.48
CA SER A 221 -10.78 -21.78 4.67
C SER A 221 -9.41 -21.11 4.60
N PRO A 222 -9.07 -20.42 3.50
CA PRO A 222 -7.71 -19.96 3.29
C PRO A 222 -7.32 -18.82 4.24
N LEU A 223 -8.25 -17.97 4.68
CA LEU A 223 -7.93 -16.75 5.42
C LEU A 223 -8.42 -16.87 6.87
N GLY A 224 -7.49 -16.73 7.82
CA GLY A 224 -7.78 -16.67 9.26
C GLY A 224 -8.22 -15.27 9.71
N HIS A 225 -8.51 -15.10 11.00
CA HIS A 225 -8.75 -13.76 11.57
C HIS A 225 -7.54 -12.85 11.31
N PRO A 226 -7.72 -11.62 10.79
CA PRO A 226 -6.61 -10.82 10.29
C PRO A 226 -5.51 -10.57 11.31
N THR A 227 -5.90 -10.11 12.50
CA THR A 227 -4.98 -9.75 13.58
C THR A 227 -4.29 -10.97 14.19
N ALA A 228 -5.04 -12.04 14.51
CA ALA A 228 -4.46 -13.28 15.02
C ALA A 228 -3.47 -13.89 14.03
N HIS A 229 -3.87 -14.01 12.75
CA HIS A 229 -2.99 -14.54 11.71
C HIS A 229 -1.69 -13.74 11.58
N LEU A 230 -1.77 -12.41 11.59
CA LEU A 230 -0.60 -11.54 11.52
C LEU A 230 0.32 -11.71 12.73
N LEU A 231 -0.22 -11.86 13.94
CA LEU A 231 0.57 -12.04 15.17
C LEU A 231 1.17 -13.46 15.29
N ASP A 232 0.47 -14.47 14.77
CA ASP A 232 0.92 -15.87 14.76
C ASP A 232 2.07 -16.13 13.76
N CYS A 233 2.22 -15.27 12.75
CA CYS A 233 3.33 -15.35 11.81
C CYS A 233 4.67 -15.11 12.53
N LEU A 234 5.70 -15.88 12.18
CA LEU A 234 7.07 -15.66 12.66
C LEU A 234 7.66 -14.43 11.95
N PRO A 235 8.20 -13.43 12.69
CA PRO A 235 8.74 -12.24 12.08
C PRO A 235 10.19 -12.47 11.59
N TYR A 236 10.55 -11.81 10.49
CA TYR A 236 11.92 -11.70 10.03
C TYR A 236 12.72 -10.77 10.95
N ARG A 237 13.85 -11.26 11.45
CA ARG A 237 14.81 -10.47 12.23
C ARG A 237 15.76 -9.76 11.28
N VAL A 238 15.69 -8.43 11.23
CA VAL A 238 16.45 -7.61 10.27
C VAL A 238 17.33 -6.60 11.01
N PRO A 239 18.67 -6.64 10.84
CA PRO A 239 19.55 -5.61 11.37
C PRO A 239 19.50 -4.36 10.49
N LEU A 240 19.23 -3.20 11.11
CA LEU A 240 19.38 -1.88 10.49
C LEU A 240 20.73 -1.24 10.80
N ALA A 241 21.27 -1.57 11.97
CA ALA A 241 22.61 -1.24 12.42
C ALA A 241 23.16 -2.46 13.16
N SER A 242 24.48 -2.60 13.26
CA SER A 242 25.07 -3.68 14.03
C SER A 242 26.22 -3.19 14.89
N PRO A 243 26.15 -3.40 16.22
CA PRO A 243 27.25 -3.06 17.12
C PRO A 243 28.45 -4.01 16.98
N GLN A 244 28.36 -5.08 16.18
CA GLN A 244 29.43 -6.06 15.99
C GLN A 244 30.24 -5.75 14.73
N ALA A 245 31.57 -5.60 14.86
CA ALA A 245 32.49 -5.28 13.76
C ALA A 245 32.52 -6.30 12.59
N CYS A 246 31.95 -7.49 12.77
CA CYS A 246 31.85 -8.57 11.77
C CYS A 246 30.46 -8.65 11.10
N ALA A 247 29.63 -7.62 11.27
CA ALA A 247 28.30 -7.59 10.71
C ALA A 247 28.32 -7.62 9.18
N PRO A 248 27.30 -8.24 8.55
CA PRO A 248 27.24 -8.31 7.11
C PRO A 248 27.19 -6.93 6.44
N GLN A 249 27.81 -6.83 5.25
CA GLN A 249 27.86 -5.65 4.38
C GLN A 249 26.48 -5.20 3.81
N TRP A 250 25.35 -5.82 4.19
CA TRP A 250 24.05 -5.70 3.50
C TRP A 250 22.94 -4.99 4.28
N ALA A 251 23.24 -4.20 5.31
CA ALA A 251 22.19 -3.50 6.07
C ALA A 251 21.22 -2.74 5.14
N LEU A 252 19.91 -2.94 5.34
CA LEU A 252 18.89 -2.34 4.47
C LEU A 252 18.97 -0.82 4.60
N ALA A 253 19.00 -0.13 3.47
CA ALA A 253 18.92 1.31 3.46
C ALA A 253 17.55 1.78 3.96
N VAL A 254 17.53 2.78 4.83
CA VAL A 254 16.28 3.31 5.40
C VAL A 254 16.02 4.72 4.89
N HIS A 255 14.78 4.99 4.49
CA HIS A 255 14.37 6.34 4.11
C HIS A 255 12.92 6.64 4.53
N LEU A 256 12.70 7.86 5.04
CA LEU A 256 11.38 8.39 5.35
C LEU A 256 10.94 9.29 4.19
N LEU A 257 10.02 8.81 3.36
CA LEU A 257 9.55 9.54 2.16
C LEU A 257 8.99 10.93 2.50
N GLN A 258 8.44 11.07 3.71
CA GLN A 258 7.96 12.34 4.27
C GLN A 258 8.46 12.47 5.71
N PRO A 259 9.59 13.16 5.96
CA PRO A 259 10.04 13.41 7.31
C PRO A 259 9.04 14.35 8.03
N PRO A 260 8.93 14.29 9.37
CA PRO A 260 8.06 15.15 10.14
C PRO A 260 8.32 16.64 9.87
N ILE A 261 7.23 17.43 9.86
CA ILE A 261 7.24 18.88 9.59
C ILE A 261 8.25 19.58 10.53
N GLY A 262 9.10 20.44 9.97
CA GLY A 262 10.09 21.25 10.71
C GLY A 262 11.54 20.74 10.65
N THR A 263 11.85 19.78 9.77
CA THR A 263 13.18 19.16 9.64
C THR A 263 13.89 19.41 8.30
N SER A 264 13.32 20.23 7.41
CA SER A 264 13.84 20.47 6.06
C SER A 264 14.55 21.83 5.95
N ASP A 265 15.86 21.86 6.15
CA ASP A 265 16.72 22.89 5.54
C ASP A 265 17.07 22.44 4.13
N ALA A 266 16.27 22.87 3.14
CA ALA A 266 16.44 22.52 1.73
C ALA A 266 17.71 23.08 1.08
N SER A 267 18.57 23.79 1.84
CA SER A 267 19.78 24.46 1.36
C SER A 267 21.09 23.79 1.76
N THR A 268 21.07 22.68 2.52
CA THR A 268 22.30 22.00 2.93
C THR A 268 22.13 20.48 2.84
N PHE A 269 23.11 19.80 2.20
CA PHE A 269 23.27 18.33 2.14
C PHE A 269 23.54 17.69 3.52
N GLN A 270 23.05 18.28 4.61
CA GLN A 270 23.14 17.70 5.94
C GLN A 270 21.97 16.74 6.12
N ILE A 271 22.29 15.47 6.40
CA ILE A 271 21.33 14.46 6.80
C ILE A 271 20.51 15.04 7.98
N PRO A 272 19.18 15.18 7.86
CA PRO A 272 18.36 15.76 8.91
C PRO A 272 18.60 15.07 10.26
N SER A 273 18.60 15.83 11.36
CA SER A 273 18.86 15.33 12.73
C SER A 273 17.92 14.20 13.19
N ILE A 274 16.86 13.92 12.45
CA ILE A 274 15.95 12.80 12.67
C ILE A 274 16.54 11.43 12.26
N TYR A 275 17.58 11.38 11.43
CA TYR A 275 18.17 10.11 10.96
C TYR A 275 19.19 9.52 11.96
N THR A 276 18.85 9.54 13.25
CA THR A 276 19.55 8.72 14.25
C THR A 276 18.89 7.35 14.34
N LEU A 277 19.64 6.32 14.77
CA LEU A 277 19.11 4.98 14.98
C LEU A 277 17.86 4.99 15.86
N SER A 278 17.92 5.66 17.01
CA SER A 278 16.80 5.76 17.97
C SER A 278 15.56 6.43 17.37
N SER A 279 15.74 7.54 16.66
CA SER A 279 14.63 8.26 16.04
C SER A 279 14.00 7.46 14.91
N ILE A 280 14.81 6.83 14.04
CA ILE A 280 14.31 5.99 12.95
C ILE A 280 13.57 4.78 13.50
N MET A 281 14.11 4.10 14.51
CA MET A 281 13.39 2.99 15.15
C MET A 281 12.06 3.42 15.76
N ALA A 282 12.00 4.60 16.40
CA ALA A 282 10.75 5.14 16.90
C ALA A 282 9.75 5.43 15.76
N CYS A 283 10.21 5.92 14.61
CA CYS A 283 9.37 6.15 13.43
C CYS A 283 8.91 4.86 12.74
N LEU A 284 9.66 3.77 12.86
CA LEU A 284 9.34 2.48 12.25
C LEU A 284 8.43 1.62 13.13
N ASN A 285 8.53 1.72 14.45
CA ASN A 285 7.83 0.83 15.37
C ASN A 285 6.29 0.86 15.18
N ALA A 286 5.69 -0.32 14.98
CA ALA A 286 4.26 -0.48 14.69
C ALA A 286 3.78 0.34 13.49
N THR A 287 4.57 0.39 12.42
CA THR A 287 4.22 1.05 11.17
C THR A 287 4.34 0.11 9.97
N LEU A 288 3.75 0.54 8.86
CA LEU A 288 3.92 -0.11 7.56
C LEU A 288 5.14 0.45 6.84
N VAL A 289 5.93 -0.44 6.24
CA VAL A 289 7.05 -0.08 5.34
C VAL A 289 6.89 -0.78 4.01
N ALA A 290 7.38 -0.15 2.95
CA ALA A 290 7.58 -0.79 1.67
C ALA A 290 8.96 -1.42 1.60
N LEU A 291 9.02 -2.62 1.02
CA LEU A 291 10.26 -3.35 0.78
C LEU A 291 10.67 -3.15 -0.68
N CYS A 292 11.74 -2.39 -0.90
CA CYS A 292 12.12 -1.89 -2.21
C CYS A 292 13.52 -2.32 -2.63
N ARG A 293 13.76 -2.28 -3.94
CA ARG A 293 15.11 -2.33 -4.52
C ARG A 293 15.46 -0.98 -5.13
N VAL A 294 16.46 -0.33 -4.57
CA VAL A 294 16.99 0.94 -5.06
C VAL A 294 18.33 0.72 -5.78
N PRO A 295 18.72 1.62 -6.68
CA PRO A 295 20.06 1.63 -7.26
C PRO A 295 21.15 1.82 -6.19
N GLU A 296 22.32 1.19 -6.36
CA GLU A 296 23.40 1.23 -5.36
C GLU A 296 24.02 2.63 -5.22
N GLU A 297 23.97 3.42 -6.29
CA GLU A 297 24.51 4.78 -6.35
C GLU A 297 23.83 5.79 -5.42
N VAL A 298 22.60 5.51 -4.98
CA VAL A 298 21.88 6.36 -4.01
C VAL A 298 22.02 5.88 -2.57
N ILE A 299 22.66 4.74 -2.35
CA ILE A 299 22.88 4.19 -1.01
C ILE A 299 24.08 4.88 -0.38
N ILE A 300 23.84 5.51 0.76
CA ILE A 300 24.89 6.07 1.62
C ILE A 300 25.23 5.01 2.67
N PRO A 301 26.43 4.39 2.60
CA PRO A 301 26.85 3.42 3.60
C PRO A 301 27.07 4.08 4.97
N PRO A 302 26.96 3.31 6.06
CA PRO A 302 27.10 3.85 7.40
C PRO A 302 28.56 4.27 7.66
N SER A 303 28.76 5.36 8.40
CA SER A 303 30.10 5.82 8.76
C SER A 303 30.75 4.93 9.83
N LYS A 304 29.93 4.35 10.71
CA LYS A 304 30.32 3.36 11.72
C LYS A 304 29.34 2.18 11.74
N PRO A 305 29.71 0.99 12.22
CA PRO A 305 28.82 -0.18 12.26
C PRO A 305 27.47 0.06 12.97
N GLU A 306 27.46 0.92 13.98
CA GLU A 306 26.26 1.33 14.74
C GLU A 306 25.35 2.34 14.02
N ASP A 307 25.81 2.93 12.91
CA ASP A 307 25.05 3.90 12.14
C ASP A 307 24.11 3.22 11.13
N LEU A 308 23.14 3.99 10.64
CA LEU A 308 22.20 3.54 9.64
C LEU A 308 22.79 3.62 8.23
N THR A 309 22.38 2.69 7.38
CA THR A 309 22.48 2.84 5.92
C THR A 309 21.32 3.71 5.44
N LEU A 310 21.59 4.77 4.69
CA LEU A 310 20.60 5.77 4.30
C LEU A 310 20.53 5.92 2.78
N LEU A 311 19.52 6.65 2.29
CA LEU A 311 19.43 7.06 0.89
C LEU A 311 19.74 8.54 0.75
N SER A 312 20.55 8.90 -0.25
CA SER A 312 20.87 10.28 -0.61
C SER A 312 19.66 11.04 -1.15
N GLU A 313 18.76 10.33 -1.84
CA GLU A 313 17.50 10.87 -2.34
C GLU A 313 16.41 9.79 -2.44
N ALA A 314 15.14 10.23 -2.45
CA ALA A 314 14.01 9.36 -2.76
C ALA A 314 13.78 9.28 -4.27
N LEU A 315 14.04 8.11 -4.86
CA LEU A 315 13.72 7.82 -6.25
C LEU A 315 12.57 6.81 -6.34
N PRO A 316 11.70 6.90 -7.36
CA PRO A 316 10.82 5.80 -7.70
C PRO A 316 11.65 4.54 -7.96
N CYS A 317 11.21 3.43 -7.41
CA CYS A 317 11.94 2.18 -7.44
C CYS A 317 10.98 0.99 -7.33
N ASP A 318 11.49 -0.21 -7.61
CA ASP A 318 10.70 -1.43 -7.55
C ASP A 318 10.27 -1.69 -6.11
N CYS A 319 8.96 -1.73 -5.88
CA CYS A 319 8.38 -2.14 -4.62
C CYS A 319 7.96 -3.61 -4.70
N TYR A 320 8.56 -4.47 -3.88
CA TYR A 320 8.25 -5.90 -3.88
C TYR A 320 6.97 -6.22 -3.12
N GLY A 321 6.59 -5.36 -2.18
CA GLY A 321 5.40 -5.50 -1.36
C GLY A 321 5.57 -4.71 -0.06
N LEU A 322 4.66 -4.94 0.89
CA LEU A 322 4.63 -4.22 2.15
C LEU A 322 4.97 -5.15 3.32
N ALA A 323 5.47 -4.55 4.39
CA ALA A 323 5.77 -5.25 5.64
C ALA A 323 5.31 -4.43 6.84
N LEU A 324 4.81 -5.13 7.86
CA LEU A 324 4.58 -4.55 9.18
C LEU A 324 5.88 -4.62 9.98
N VAL A 325 6.35 -3.48 10.49
CA VAL A 325 7.36 -3.45 11.55
C VAL A 325 6.66 -3.75 12.87
N ARG A 326 6.74 -5.00 13.31
CA ARG A 326 6.03 -5.48 14.50
C ARG A 326 6.62 -4.95 15.79
N SER A 327 7.95 -4.89 15.85
CA SER A 327 8.70 -4.37 16.98
C SER A 327 10.10 -3.94 16.54
N VAL A 328 10.75 -3.16 17.40
CA VAL A 328 12.11 -2.66 17.23
C VAL A 328 12.91 -2.88 18.51
N ASP A 329 14.21 -3.07 18.39
CA ASP A 329 15.14 -3.15 19.51
C ASP A 329 16.29 -2.13 19.31
N PRO A 330 16.14 -0.91 19.88
CA PRO A 330 17.14 0.15 19.76
C PRO A 330 18.50 -0.20 20.36
N SER A 331 18.56 -1.14 21.31
CA SER A 331 19.81 -1.52 21.95
C SER A 331 20.71 -2.34 21.03
N THR A 332 20.11 -3.09 20.10
CA THR A 332 20.83 -4.02 19.21
C THR A 332 20.80 -3.62 17.75
N GLY A 333 20.05 -2.58 17.37
CA GLY A 333 19.95 -2.19 15.96
C GLY A 333 18.95 -3.02 15.15
N LEU A 334 18.10 -3.82 15.79
CA LEU A 334 17.23 -4.79 15.12
C LEU A 334 15.79 -4.30 14.96
N ILE A 335 15.16 -4.71 13.86
CA ILE A 335 13.72 -4.63 13.66
C ILE A 335 13.15 -6.02 13.37
N TYR A 336 11.87 -6.21 13.66
CA TYR A 336 11.13 -7.44 13.42
C TYR A 336 10.02 -7.20 12.41
N LEU A 337 10.20 -7.70 11.18
CA LEU A 337 9.29 -7.49 10.06
C LEU A 337 8.33 -8.66 9.89
N THR A 338 7.05 -8.38 9.64
CA THR A 338 6.06 -9.37 9.21
C THR A 338 5.64 -9.07 7.79
N THR A 339 5.89 -9.99 6.89
CA THR A 339 5.51 -9.89 5.47
C THR A 339 5.32 -11.27 4.89
N GLY A 340 4.46 -11.37 3.88
CA GLY A 340 4.23 -12.60 3.14
C GLY A 340 4.97 -12.65 1.80
N ILE A 341 5.85 -11.68 1.54
CA ILE A 341 6.67 -11.68 0.34
C ILE A 341 7.55 -12.96 0.30
N PRO A 342 7.55 -13.70 -0.81
CA PRO A 342 8.40 -14.88 -0.98
C PRO A 342 9.90 -14.61 -0.80
N LYS A 343 10.64 -15.60 -0.29
CA LYS A 343 12.07 -15.47 0.06
C LYS A 343 12.95 -15.06 -1.13
N ASP A 344 12.63 -15.52 -2.35
CA ASP A 344 13.30 -15.14 -3.60
C ASP A 344 13.13 -13.65 -3.93
N ARG A 345 11.95 -13.09 -3.67
CA ARG A 345 11.70 -11.64 -3.83
C ARG A 345 12.31 -10.84 -2.70
N LEU A 346 12.27 -11.33 -1.46
CA LEU A 346 12.94 -10.70 -0.32
C LEU A 346 14.46 -10.58 -0.52
N ALA A 347 15.08 -11.54 -1.18
CA ALA A 347 16.52 -11.49 -1.50
C ALA A 347 16.90 -10.33 -2.43
N MET A 348 15.93 -9.73 -3.13
CA MET A 348 16.15 -8.58 -4.01
C MET A 348 16.06 -7.23 -3.28
N VAL A 349 15.53 -7.22 -2.05
CA VAL A 349 15.28 -6.00 -1.28
C VAL A 349 16.58 -5.50 -0.67
N ASN A 350 16.90 -4.22 -0.92
CA ASN A 350 18.05 -3.53 -0.31
C ASN A 350 17.65 -2.23 0.41
N ALA A 351 16.36 -1.85 0.41
CA ALA A 351 15.87 -0.67 1.11
C ALA A 351 14.48 -0.88 1.73
N ILE A 352 14.23 -0.18 2.84
CA ILE A 352 12.91 -0.02 3.45
C ILE A 352 12.49 1.46 3.40
N LEU A 353 11.28 1.70 2.88
CA LEU A 353 10.73 3.05 2.75
C LEU A 353 9.50 3.19 3.65
N ARG A 354 9.47 4.26 4.46
CA ARG A 354 8.31 4.59 5.29
C ARG A 354 7.60 5.83 4.76
N GLY A 355 6.30 5.69 4.49
CA GLY A 355 5.42 6.77 4.06
C GLY A 355 4.36 7.15 5.11
N GLN A 356 3.40 7.99 4.74
CA GLN A 356 2.16 8.30 5.47
C GLN A 356 1.01 7.39 5.00
N VAL A 357 1.22 6.07 5.11
CA VAL A 357 0.15 5.08 4.96
C VAL A 357 -0.07 4.46 6.33
N ASP A 358 -1.26 4.69 6.88
CA ASP A 358 -1.63 4.17 8.19
C ASP A 358 -1.97 2.68 8.13
N LEU A 359 -1.71 1.99 9.24
CA LEU A 359 -2.18 0.62 9.43
C LEU A 359 -3.68 0.61 9.69
N PRO A 360 -4.42 -0.39 9.18
CA PRO A 360 -5.84 -0.54 9.46
C PRO A 360 -6.12 -0.57 10.96
N HIS A 361 -7.10 0.21 11.41
CA HIS A 361 -7.35 0.39 12.85
C HIS A 361 -7.65 -0.92 13.59
N VAL A 362 -8.22 -1.91 12.88
CA VAL A 362 -8.55 -3.24 13.41
C VAL A 362 -7.32 -3.99 13.95
N LEU A 363 -6.12 -3.70 13.44
CA LEU A 363 -4.87 -4.32 13.90
C LEU A 363 -4.50 -3.88 15.33
N PHE A 364 -5.03 -2.74 15.78
CA PHE A 364 -4.86 -2.24 17.14
C PHE A 364 -6.05 -2.58 18.02
N THR A 365 -7.28 -2.48 17.50
CA THR A 365 -8.50 -2.60 18.31
C THR A 365 -8.99 -4.02 18.54
N GLU A 366 -8.64 -4.97 17.67
CA GLU A 366 -9.10 -6.38 17.73
C GLU A 366 -7.96 -7.37 18.00
N GLN A 367 -7.01 -6.99 18.86
CA GLN A 367 -5.92 -7.89 19.25
C GLN A 367 -6.40 -9.03 20.17
N PRO A 368 -5.98 -10.28 19.93
CA PRO A 368 -6.27 -11.38 20.84
C PRO A 368 -5.59 -11.13 22.20
N LEU A 369 -6.31 -11.35 23.30
CA LEU A 369 -5.71 -11.28 24.64
C LEU A 369 -4.81 -12.50 24.85
N SER A 370 -3.54 -12.28 25.19
CA SER A 370 -2.67 -13.40 25.60
C SER A 370 -3.16 -14.02 26.89
N SER A 371 -2.85 -15.30 27.10
CA SER A 371 -3.16 -15.99 28.36
C SER A 371 -2.53 -15.29 29.56
N GLU A 372 -1.31 -14.73 29.42
CA GLU A 372 -0.69 -13.95 30.50
C GLU A 372 -1.45 -12.63 30.78
N ALA A 373 -1.95 -11.95 29.75
CA ALA A 373 -2.74 -10.73 29.90
C ALA A 373 -4.12 -10.99 30.56
N LEU A 374 -4.69 -12.17 30.34
CA LEU A 374 -5.91 -12.62 31.02
C LEU A 374 -5.62 -12.98 32.48
N ILE A 375 -4.52 -13.66 32.76
CA ILE A 375 -4.11 -14.04 34.12
C ILE A 375 -3.80 -12.79 34.94
N SER A 376 -3.04 -11.84 34.39
CA SER A 376 -2.72 -10.57 35.06
C SER A 376 -3.97 -9.74 35.35
N TYR A 377 -4.97 -9.74 34.46
CA TYR A 377 -6.26 -9.07 34.67
C TYR A 377 -7.03 -9.64 35.87
N VAL A 378 -7.03 -10.98 36.04
CA VAL A 378 -7.70 -11.65 37.15
C VAL A 378 -7.03 -11.34 38.49
N SER A 379 -5.69 -11.26 38.51
CA SER A 379 -4.93 -11.00 39.73
C SER A 379 -4.86 -9.52 40.13
N ASP A 380 -4.74 -8.58 39.19
CA ASP A 380 -4.39 -7.18 39.50
C ASP A 380 -5.55 -6.18 39.28
N ARG A 381 -6.68 -6.64 38.70
CA ARG A 381 -7.82 -5.79 38.25
C ARG A 381 -7.43 -4.60 37.36
N GLN A 382 -6.18 -4.51 36.93
CA GLN A 382 -5.72 -3.52 35.98
C GLN A 382 -5.98 -4.01 34.57
N GLN A 383 -6.60 -3.15 33.78
CA GLN A 383 -6.85 -3.45 32.38
C GLN A 383 -5.50 -3.47 31.64
N PRO A 384 -5.17 -4.55 30.90
CA PRO A 384 -3.92 -4.59 30.15
C PRO A 384 -3.87 -3.39 29.19
N THR A 385 -2.77 -2.63 29.26
CA THR A 385 -2.52 -1.48 28.40
C THR A 385 -2.02 -1.98 27.05
N LEU A 386 -2.88 -1.88 26.04
CA LEU A 386 -2.47 -2.18 24.68
C LEU A 386 -1.56 -1.04 24.17
N PRO A 387 -0.39 -1.35 23.60
CA PRO A 387 0.46 -0.35 22.98
C PRO A 387 -0.32 0.48 21.96
N TYR A 388 0.01 1.78 21.86
CA TYR A 388 -0.60 2.74 20.91
C TYR A 388 -2.08 3.06 21.12
N LEU A 389 -2.76 2.43 22.07
CA LEU A 389 -4.13 2.77 22.46
C LEU A 389 -4.15 3.57 23.77
N GLY A 390 -4.93 4.65 23.78
CA GLY A 390 -5.12 5.52 24.93
C GLY A 390 -6.57 5.51 25.45
N PRO A 391 -6.83 6.07 26.63
CA PRO A 391 -8.18 6.22 27.15
C PRO A 391 -9.05 7.08 26.22
N ALA A 392 -10.34 6.74 26.10
CA ALA A 392 -11.28 7.42 25.20
C ALA A 392 -11.53 8.90 25.55
N ARG A 393 -11.21 9.33 26.77
CA ARG A 393 -11.35 10.72 27.23
C ARG A 393 -10.01 11.45 27.11
N SER A 394 -9.92 12.25 26.04
CA SER A 394 -8.98 13.33 25.72
C SER A 394 -7.47 13.01 25.62
N GLN A 395 -6.82 13.54 24.57
CA GLN A 395 -5.71 14.50 24.66
C GLN A 395 -4.98 14.67 23.30
N GLY A 396 -4.94 15.90 22.79
CA GLY A 396 -4.04 16.36 21.72
C GLY A 396 -4.61 16.41 20.30
N ALA A 397 -4.19 17.41 19.51
CA ALA A 397 -4.48 17.48 18.08
C ALA A 397 -3.83 16.28 17.34
N GLY A 398 -4.61 15.58 16.51
CA GLY A 398 -4.14 14.43 15.73
C GLY A 398 -4.50 13.05 16.28
N ARG A 399 -5.21 12.94 17.42
CA ARG A 399 -5.73 11.66 17.92
C ARG A 399 -7.19 11.44 17.54
N THR A 400 -7.51 10.25 17.02
CA THR A 400 -8.87 9.81 16.73
C THR A 400 -9.37 8.88 17.82
N ALA A 401 -10.46 9.22 18.50
CA ALA A 401 -11.09 8.35 19.49
C ALA A 401 -11.98 7.32 18.79
N ILE A 402 -11.73 6.03 19.02
CA ILE A 402 -12.51 4.92 18.43
C ILE A 402 -12.93 3.95 19.53
N VAL A 403 -14.17 3.48 19.49
CA VAL A 403 -14.71 2.51 20.44
C VAL A 403 -14.08 1.14 20.17
N THR A 404 -13.38 0.58 21.16
CA THR A 404 -12.83 -0.77 21.07
C THR A 404 -13.95 -1.82 21.14
N ARG A 405 -13.99 -2.76 20.21
CA ARG A 405 -14.83 -3.96 20.28
C ARG A 405 -13.94 -5.15 20.61
N ARG A 406 -14.25 -5.85 21.70
CA ARG A 406 -13.47 -7.02 22.15
C ARG A 406 -14.19 -8.28 21.73
N TYR A 407 -13.57 -9.07 20.87
CA TYR A 407 -13.96 -10.46 20.69
C TYR A 407 -13.05 -11.34 21.56
N TYR A 408 -13.67 -12.20 22.37
CA TYR A 408 -12.98 -13.36 22.90
C TYR A 408 -12.50 -14.18 21.70
N PRO A 409 -11.24 -14.65 21.66
CA PRO A 409 -10.87 -15.66 20.68
C PRO A 409 -11.84 -16.83 20.87
N ARG A 410 -12.75 -17.02 19.92
CA ARG A 410 -13.42 -18.31 19.77
C ARG A 410 -12.31 -19.23 19.30
N VAL A 411 -11.58 -19.80 20.25
CA VAL A 411 -10.91 -21.07 20.01
C VAL A 411 -12.03 -21.92 19.43
N MET A 412 -11.93 -22.32 18.16
CA MET A 412 -12.65 -23.49 17.71
C MET A 412 -12.05 -24.61 18.56
N HIS A 413 -12.64 -24.84 19.73
CA HIS A 413 -12.62 -26.15 20.31
C HIS A 413 -13.28 -27.00 19.23
N HIS A 414 -12.46 -27.67 18.42
CA HIS A 414 -12.88 -28.97 17.93
C HIS A 414 -13.22 -29.74 19.20
N HIS A 415 -14.50 -29.74 19.57
CA HIS A 415 -15.03 -30.88 20.28
C HIS A 415 -14.74 -32.04 19.36
N SER A 416 -13.70 -32.80 19.69
CA SER A 416 -13.70 -34.22 19.38
C SER A 416 -14.99 -34.74 19.98
N ASN A 417 -16.05 -34.76 19.17
CA ASN A 417 -17.13 -35.69 19.41
C ASN A 417 -16.43 -37.04 19.35
N ASP A 418 -16.15 -37.60 20.52
CA ASP A 418 -15.99 -39.03 20.73
C ASP A 418 -17.30 -39.68 20.28
N CYS A 419 -17.46 -39.80 18.96
CA CYS A 419 -18.28 -40.83 18.38
C CYS A 419 -17.54 -42.14 18.66
N THR A 420 -17.79 -42.67 19.86
CA THR A 420 -17.67 -44.10 20.14
C THR A 420 -18.53 -44.83 19.11
N ASN A 421 -17.92 -45.19 17.99
CA ASN A 421 -18.47 -46.20 17.11
C ASN A 421 -17.74 -47.50 17.45
N PRO A 422 -18.35 -48.40 18.24
CA PRO A 422 -17.82 -49.74 18.38
C PRO A 422 -18.13 -50.43 17.06
N HIS A 423 -17.10 -50.80 16.30
CA HIS A 423 -17.02 -51.92 15.35
C HIS A 423 -15.93 -51.61 14.32
N GLY A 424 -14.93 -52.50 14.27
CA GLY A 424 -13.67 -52.29 13.57
C GLY A 424 -13.74 -52.44 12.06
N PHE A 425 -12.64 -52.09 11.39
CA PHE A 425 -11.64 -53.01 10.83
C PHE A 425 -10.44 -52.18 10.35
N PRO A 426 -9.20 -52.71 10.33
CA PRO A 426 -8.00 -51.91 10.13
C PRO A 426 -7.63 -51.85 8.64
N ARG A 427 -7.23 -50.65 8.19
CA ARG A 427 -6.00 -50.41 7.43
C ARG A 427 -5.64 -48.93 7.44
#